data_AF-A0A9Q3DYS3-F1
#
_entry.id   AF-A0A9Q3DYS3-F1
#
_cell.length_a   1.000
_cell.length_b   1.000
_cell.length_c   1.000
_cell.angle_alpha   90.00
_cell.angle_beta   90.00
_cell.angle_gamma   90.00
#
_symmetry.space_group_name_H-M   'P 1'
#
loop_
_entity.id
_entity.type
_entity.pdbx_description
1 polymer ?
#
loop_
_entity_poly.entity_id
_entity_poly.type
_entity_poly.pdbx_seq_one_letter_code
_entity_poly.pdbx_strand_id
1 'polypeptide(L)'
;MVERGHKQLKDEIVKMCGENGGKWKIYLPLVPLADSISTKRTTGFSQFELKFGQLPVLQINIETKTFLAVEWHKISTIEELLESMAKKVEGKDKIRRKAAEKLKKSREDSMKYWDRRMAHKLRSPLNPGDFVLAYNKAIETNWGLLFKNKCNGPYRVIRKISNAPYELEELDGTELARGFAASQVKKFYPRVKLIDTKEDTEEEQSEEDESINEGDVVEETTESDEE
;
A
#
# COMPACT_ATOMS: atom_id res chain seq x y z
N MET A 1 -3.44 -9.93 7.14
CA MET A 1 -3.79 -8.52 7.44
C MET A 1 -3.77 -8.34 8.95
N VAL A 2 -2.58 -8.38 9.55
CA VAL A 2 -2.40 -8.54 11.01
C VAL A 2 -2.06 -7.19 11.66
N GLU A 3 -0.97 -6.55 11.23
CA GLU A 3 -0.50 -5.25 11.76
C GLU A 3 -1.56 -4.14 11.82
N ARG A 4 -2.46 -4.10 10.84
CA ARG A 4 -3.52 -3.09 10.79
C ARG A 4 -4.57 -3.27 11.90
N GLY A 5 -4.78 -4.49 12.37
CA GLY A 5 -5.60 -4.79 13.55
C GLY A 5 -4.85 -4.57 14.85
N HIS A 6 -3.57 -4.95 14.91
CA HIS A 6 -2.70 -4.73 16.09
C HIS A 6 -2.69 -3.27 16.54
N LYS A 7 -2.62 -2.30 15.61
CA LYS A 7 -2.71 -0.88 15.97
C LYS A 7 -4.04 -0.55 16.68
N GLN A 8 -5.18 -0.95 16.12
CA GLN A 8 -6.49 -0.62 16.71
C GLN A 8 -6.66 -1.21 18.11
N LEU A 9 -6.23 -2.47 18.30
CA LEU A 9 -6.27 -3.13 19.61
C LEU A 9 -5.34 -2.44 20.62
N LYS A 10 -4.12 -2.05 20.21
CA LYS A 10 -3.18 -1.32 21.07
C LYS A 10 -3.72 0.05 21.47
N ASP A 11 -4.19 0.83 20.50
CA ASP A 11 -4.67 2.20 20.72
C ASP A 11 -5.86 2.20 21.71
N GLU A 12 -6.78 1.24 21.59
CA GLU A 12 -7.92 1.11 22.50
C GLU A 12 -7.54 0.54 23.89
N ILE A 13 -6.60 -0.41 23.99
CA ILE A 13 -6.08 -0.88 25.29
C ILE A 13 -5.38 0.27 26.04
N VAL A 14 -4.57 1.09 25.36
CA VAL A 14 -3.92 2.27 25.97
C VAL A 14 -4.96 3.27 26.46
N LYS A 15 -5.98 3.56 25.65
CA LYS A 15 -7.12 4.43 26.00
C LYS A 15 -7.89 3.92 27.23
N MET A 16 -8.13 2.61 27.35
CA MET A 16 -8.80 2.01 28.51
C MET A 16 -7.94 1.96 29.77
N CYS A 17 -6.60 1.91 29.64
CA CYS A 17 -5.69 2.01 30.80
C CYS A 17 -5.65 3.43 31.39
N GLY A 18 -5.76 4.45 30.53
CA GLY A 18 -5.48 5.84 30.90
C GLY A 18 -4.06 5.99 31.42
N GLU A 19 -3.90 6.77 32.50
CA GLU A 19 -2.61 7.00 33.17
C GLU A 19 -2.01 5.73 33.79
N ASN A 20 -2.85 4.78 34.24
CA ASN A 20 -2.37 3.56 34.88
C ASN A 20 -2.19 2.43 33.85
N GLY A 21 -1.06 2.49 33.15
CA GLY A 21 -0.63 1.47 32.19
C GLY A 21 -0.59 0.04 32.75
N GLY A 22 -0.47 -0.15 34.07
CA GLY A 22 -0.49 -1.46 34.72
C GLY A 22 -1.80 -2.24 34.54
N LYS A 23 -2.92 -1.54 34.27
CA LYS A 23 -4.26 -2.13 34.04
C LYS A 23 -4.38 -2.95 32.75
N TRP A 24 -3.38 -2.90 31.84
CA TRP A 24 -3.46 -3.53 30.52
C TRP A 24 -3.84 -5.02 30.55
N LYS A 25 -3.40 -5.75 31.58
CA LYS A 25 -3.72 -7.18 31.78
C LYS A 25 -5.22 -7.46 31.89
N ILE A 26 -6.00 -6.51 32.42
CA ILE A 26 -7.46 -6.61 32.61
C ILE A 26 -8.18 -6.38 31.26
N TYR A 27 -7.70 -5.42 30.47
CA TYR A 27 -8.32 -5.06 29.18
C TYR A 27 -7.85 -5.93 28.02
N LEU A 28 -6.71 -6.62 28.14
CA LEU A 28 -6.18 -7.55 27.13
C LEU A 28 -7.16 -8.64 26.66
N PRO A 29 -7.95 -9.32 27.53
CA PRO A 29 -9.01 -10.22 27.07
C PRO A 29 -10.27 -9.49 26.58
N LEU A 30 -10.59 -8.32 27.14
CA LEU A 30 -11.85 -7.61 26.90
C LEU A 30 -11.88 -6.89 25.54
N VAL A 31 -10.80 -6.20 25.16
CA VAL A 31 -10.75 -5.41 23.91
C VAL A 31 -10.80 -6.28 22.65
N PRO A 32 -10.06 -7.41 22.53
CA PRO A 32 -10.20 -8.32 21.39
C PRO A 32 -11.56 -9.02 21.35
N LEU A 33 -12.19 -9.29 22.50
CA LEU A 33 -13.56 -9.80 22.53
C LEU A 33 -14.53 -8.76 21.95
N ALA A 34 -14.46 -7.51 22.41
CA ALA A 34 -15.23 -6.39 21.88
C ALA A 34 -15.00 -6.19 20.36
N ASP A 35 -13.75 -6.29 19.90
CA ASP A 35 -13.40 -6.18 18.47
C ASP A 35 -13.88 -7.38 17.62
N SER A 36 -14.07 -8.54 18.24
CA SER A 36 -14.60 -9.74 17.58
C SER A 36 -16.12 -9.69 17.40
N ILE A 37 -16.86 -9.11 18.35
CA ILE A 37 -18.31 -8.90 18.29
C ILE A 37 -18.70 -7.63 17.51
N SER A 38 -17.77 -6.70 17.29
CA SER A 38 -18.01 -5.46 16.55
C SER A 38 -18.05 -5.66 15.03
N THR A 39 -19.08 -5.10 14.39
CA THR A 39 -19.27 -5.14 12.93
C THR A 39 -18.18 -4.38 12.18
N LYS A 40 -17.45 -5.07 11.29
CA LYS A 40 -16.38 -4.45 10.49
C LYS A 40 -16.93 -3.81 9.22
N ARG A 41 -16.59 -2.54 8.95
CA ARG A 41 -17.07 -1.78 7.77
C ARG A 41 -16.80 -2.45 6.41
N THR A 42 -15.71 -3.21 6.28
CA THR A 42 -15.28 -3.85 5.02
C THR A 42 -16.05 -5.12 4.65
N THR A 43 -16.51 -5.88 5.64
CA THR A 43 -17.35 -7.09 5.46
C THR A 43 -18.83 -6.80 5.69
N GLY A 44 -19.16 -5.79 6.48
CA GLY A 44 -20.51 -5.52 6.96
C GLY A 44 -21.03 -6.55 7.98
N PHE A 45 -20.12 -7.29 8.64
CA PHE A 45 -20.40 -8.30 9.66
C PHE A 45 -19.29 -8.30 10.73
N SER A 46 -19.60 -8.77 11.94
CA SER A 46 -18.62 -9.02 13.01
C SER A 46 -17.77 -10.27 12.73
N GLN A 47 -16.65 -10.43 13.46
CA GLN A 47 -15.81 -11.62 13.34
C GLN A 47 -16.51 -12.85 13.93
N PHE A 48 -17.32 -12.64 14.97
CA PHE A 48 -18.16 -13.66 15.61
C PHE A 48 -19.19 -14.24 14.63
N GLU A 49 -19.95 -13.40 13.92
CA GLU A 49 -20.92 -13.83 12.89
C GLU A 49 -20.25 -14.63 11.76
N LEU A 50 -19.07 -14.21 11.30
CA LEU A 50 -18.34 -14.91 10.23
C LEU A 50 -17.83 -16.29 10.67
N LYS A 51 -17.50 -16.45 11.96
CA LYS A 51 -17.07 -17.72 12.55
C LYS A 51 -18.26 -18.65 12.79
N PHE A 52 -19.32 -18.16 13.45
CA PHE A 52 -20.40 -18.98 14.01
C PHE A 52 -21.72 -18.95 13.24
N GLY A 53 -21.95 -17.96 12.37
CA GLY A 53 -23.20 -17.81 11.60
C GLY A 53 -24.36 -17.13 12.33
N GLN A 54 -24.15 -16.69 13.56
CA GLN A 54 -25.13 -15.99 14.38
C GLN A 54 -24.49 -14.78 15.09
N LEU A 55 -25.30 -13.82 15.50
CA LEU A 55 -24.86 -12.72 16.37
C LEU A 55 -24.49 -13.25 17.77
N PRO A 56 -23.57 -12.58 18.48
CA PRO A 56 -23.20 -12.93 19.84
C PRO A 56 -24.34 -12.63 20.83
N VAL A 57 -24.66 -13.61 21.68
CA VAL A 57 -25.56 -13.40 22.82
C VAL A 57 -24.75 -12.78 23.95
N LEU A 58 -24.97 -11.49 24.22
CA LEU A 58 -24.38 -10.76 25.34
C LEU A 58 -25.32 -10.84 26.56
N GLN A 59 -24.79 -10.62 27.76
CA GLN A 59 -25.56 -10.61 29.01
C GLN A 59 -26.81 -9.72 28.93
N ILE A 60 -26.68 -8.50 28.40
CA ILE A 60 -27.78 -7.56 28.20
C ILE A 60 -28.88 -8.10 27.27
N ASN A 61 -28.56 -8.97 26.31
CA ASN A 61 -29.57 -9.59 25.42
C ASN A 61 -30.45 -10.60 26.19
N ILE A 62 -29.92 -11.20 27.26
CA ILE A 62 -30.66 -12.11 28.15
C ILE A 62 -31.57 -11.30 29.09
N GLU A 63 -31.01 -10.27 29.72
CA GLU A 63 -31.73 -9.38 30.65
C GLU A 63 -32.90 -8.65 29.98
N THR A 64 -32.68 -8.12 28.78
CA THR A 64 -33.72 -7.46 27.96
C THR A 64 -34.61 -8.43 27.18
N LYS A 65 -34.35 -9.75 27.24
CA LYS A 65 -35.04 -10.79 26.46
C LYS A 65 -35.09 -10.48 24.95
N THR A 66 -33.99 -9.95 24.41
CA THR A 66 -33.85 -9.60 22.99
C THR A 66 -33.98 -10.85 22.11
N PHE A 67 -34.60 -10.72 20.93
CA PHE A 67 -34.82 -11.76 19.90
C PHE A 67 -33.59 -12.58 19.43
N LEU A 68 -32.39 -12.23 19.89
CA LEU A 68 -31.15 -12.98 19.68
C LEU A 68 -30.98 -14.14 20.68
N ALA A 69 -31.59 -14.04 21.85
CA ALA A 69 -31.82 -15.17 22.73
C ALA A 69 -32.91 -16.07 22.12
N VAL A 70 -32.76 -17.39 22.26
CA VAL A 70 -33.79 -18.34 21.85
C VAL A 70 -34.96 -18.23 22.82
N GLU A 71 -36.20 -18.29 22.30
CA GLU A 71 -37.40 -18.43 23.11
C GLU A 71 -37.49 -19.85 23.71
N TRP A 72 -36.59 -20.19 24.64
CA TRP A 72 -36.46 -21.52 25.23
C TRP A 72 -37.78 -22.07 25.79
N HIS A 73 -38.69 -21.18 26.23
CA HIS A 73 -40.04 -21.52 26.70
C HIS A 73 -40.96 -22.15 25.64
N LYS A 74 -40.58 -22.17 24.36
CA LYS A 74 -41.31 -22.83 23.25
C LYS A 74 -40.69 -24.18 22.84
N ILE A 75 -39.51 -24.53 23.34
CA ILE A 75 -38.82 -25.78 23.01
C ILE A 75 -39.14 -26.80 24.10
N SER A 76 -39.94 -27.82 23.75
CA SER A 76 -40.44 -28.83 24.69
C SER A 76 -39.68 -30.16 24.56
N THR A 77 -39.07 -30.40 23.40
CA THR A 77 -38.44 -31.68 23.04
C THR A 77 -36.98 -31.52 22.59
N ILE A 78 -36.24 -32.62 22.63
CA ILE A 78 -34.85 -32.69 22.15
C ILE A 78 -34.80 -32.49 20.62
N GLU A 79 -35.85 -32.88 19.90
CA GLU A 79 -35.95 -32.76 18.44
C GLU A 79 -36.09 -31.30 18.02
N GLU A 80 -37.00 -30.54 18.63
CA GLU A 80 -37.12 -29.09 18.45
C GLU A 80 -35.82 -28.34 18.82
N LEU A 81 -35.16 -28.78 19.90
CA LEU A 81 -33.87 -28.23 20.32
C LEU A 81 -32.81 -28.42 19.24
N LEU A 82 -32.64 -29.64 18.73
CA LEU A 82 -31.69 -29.96 17.67
C LEU A 82 -32.01 -29.25 16.36
N GLU A 83 -33.29 -29.18 15.98
CA GLU A 83 -33.73 -28.50 14.76
C GLU A 83 -33.46 -26.98 14.82
N SER A 84 -33.74 -26.34 15.96
CA SER A 84 -33.44 -24.91 16.19
C SER A 84 -31.94 -24.61 16.11
N MET A 85 -31.10 -25.53 16.61
CA MET A 85 -29.64 -25.41 16.58
C MET A 85 -29.08 -25.70 15.18
N ALA A 86 -29.64 -26.64 14.44
CA ALA A 86 -29.26 -26.92 13.04
C ALA A 86 -29.55 -25.70 12.14
N LYS A 87 -30.75 -25.10 12.25
CA LYS A 87 -31.14 -23.89 11.51
C LYS A 87 -30.16 -22.72 11.73
N LYS A 88 -29.63 -22.55 12.95
CA LYS A 88 -28.59 -21.55 13.26
C LYS A 88 -27.27 -21.80 12.53
N VAL A 89 -26.85 -23.07 12.41
CA VAL A 89 -25.59 -23.44 11.73
C VAL A 89 -25.71 -23.29 10.21
N GLU A 90 -26.89 -23.56 9.63
CA GLU A 90 -27.18 -23.52 8.19
C GLU A 90 -27.07 -22.10 7.58
N GLY A 91 -27.44 -21.05 8.33
CA GLY A 91 -27.34 -19.66 7.88
C GLY A 91 -25.90 -19.14 7.66
N LYS A 92 -24.92 -19.78 8.28
CA LYS A 92 -23.51 -19.37 8.34
C LYS A 92 -22.85 -19.14 6.98
N ASP A 93 -23.02 -20.06 6.03
CA ASP A 93 -22.34 -19.97 4.74
C ASP A 93 -23.06 -19.01 3.78
N LYS A 94 -24.35 -18.73 4.00
CA LYS A 94 -25.09 -17.63 3.36
C LYS A 94 -24.53 -16.27 3.80
N ILE A 95 -24.16 -16.11 5.08
CA ILE A 95 -23.49 -14.90 5.63
C ILE A 95 -22.08 -14.76 5.06
N ARG A 96 -21.26 -15.83 5.10
CA ARG A 96 -19.87 -15.81 4.60
C ARG A 96 -19.77 -15.43 3.13
N ARG A 97 -20.70 -15.90 2.28
CA ARG A 97 -20.75 -15.53 0.86
C ARG A 97 -20.99 -14.02 0.67
N LYS A 98 -22.02 -13.47 1.31
CA LYS A 98 -22.31 -12.02 1.33
C LYS A 98 -21.15 -11.18 1.87
N ALA A 99 -20.43 -11.69 2.87
CA ALA A 99 -19.25 -11.03 3.43
C ALA A 99 -18.06 -11.04 2.46
N ALA A 100 -17.84 -12.14 1.73
CA ALA A 100 -16.79 -12.25 0.73
C ALA A 100 -17.05 -11.33 -0.48
N GLU A 101 -18.31 -11.22 -0.93
CA GLU A 101 -18.75 -10.28 -1.96
C GLU A 101 -18.48 -8.82 -1.55
N LYS A 102 -18.94 -8.41 -0.36
CA LYS A 102 -18.67 -7.07 0.21
C LYS A 102 -17.17 -6.80 0.34
N LEU A 103 -16.40 -7.77 0.83
CA LEU A 103 -14.95 -7.66 1.00
C LEU A 103 -14.20 -7.56 -0.34
N LYS A 104 -14.64 -8.30 -1.38
CA LYS A 104 -14.10 -8.20 -2.74
C LYS A 104 -14.33 -6.79 -3.30
N LYS A 105 -15.59 -6.31 -3.29
CA LYS A 105 -15.91 -4.95 -3.73
C LYS A 105 -15.14 -3.88 -2.95
N SER A 106 -15.09 -3.99 -1.62
CA SER A 106 -14.33 -3.07 -0.77
C SER A 106 -12.83 -3.03 -1.10
N ARG A 107 -12.22 -4.14 -1.53
CA ARG A 107 -10.83 -4.19 -1.99
C ARG A 107 -10.67 -3.55 -3.37
N GLU A 108 -11.56 -3.84 -4.31
CA GLU A 108 -11.54 -3.24 -5.65
C GLU A 108 -11.72 -1.72 -5.61
N ASP A 109 -12.66 -1.22 -4.80
CA ASP A 109 -12.89 0.21 -4.60
C ASP A 109 -11.69 0.87 -3.90
N SER A 110 -11.04 0.18 -2.96
CA SER A 110 -9.80 0.65 -2.31
C SER A 110 -8.61 0.71 -3.28
N MET A 111 -8.51 -0.27 -4.19
CA MET A 111 -7.49 -0.33 -5.25
C MET A 111 -7.67 0.83 -6.22
N LYS A 112 -8.85 0.96 -6.85
CA LYS A 112 -9.20 2.08 -7.75
C LYS A 112 -8.97 3.45 -7.11
N TYR A 113 -9.33 3.62 -5.84
CA TYR A 113 -9.05 4.86 -5.09
C TYR A 113 -7.55 5.12 -4.95
N TRP A 114 -6.77 4.10 -4.59
CA TRP A 114 -5.33 4.22 -4.37
C TRP A 114 -4.57 4.47 -5.68
N ASP A 115 -4.91 3.74 -6.74
CA ASP A 115 -4.30 3.89 -8.06
C ASP A 115 -4.56 5.29 -8.62
N ARG A 116 -5.80 5.80 -8.54
CA ARG A 116 -6.12 7.18 -8.91
C ARG A 116 -5.35 8.20 -8.05
N ARG A 117 -5.22 7.97 -6.74
CA ARG A 117 -4.49 8.87 -5.83
C ARG A 117 -2.97 8.85 -6.04
N MET A 118 -2.42 7.72 -6.48
CA MET A 118 -0.99 7.49 -6.66
C MET A 118 -0.56 7.41 -8.14
N ALA A 119 -1.42 7.76 -9.09
CA ALA A 119 -1.11 7.77 -10.53
C ALA A 119 0.18 8.55 -10.83
N HIS A 120 0.36 9.73 -10.22
CA HIS A 120 1.58 10.55 -10.31
C HIS A 120 2.85 9.93 -9.69
N LYS A 121 2.73 8.79 -8.99
CA LYS A 121 3.85 7.99 -8.44
C LYS A 121 3.94 6.60 -9.06
N LEU A 122 2.98 6.23 -9.92
CA LEU A 122 3.02 4.97 -10.64
C LEU A 122 4.15 5.05 -11.67
N ARG A 123 4.98 4.00 -11.71
CA ARG A 123 6.11 3.89 -12.63
C ARG A 123 5.91 2.64 -13.47
N SER A 124 6.32 2.70 -14.73
CA SER A 124 6.50 1.51 -15.55
C SER A 124 7.39 0.49 -14.83
N PRO A 125 7.18 -0.82 -15.04
CA PRO A 125 8.13 -1.84 -14.61
C PRO A 125 9.55 -1.53 -15.09
N LEU A 126 10.54 -1.92 -14.30
CA LEU A 126 11.95 -1.88 -14.70
C LEU A 126 12.26 -3.12 -15.54
N ASN A 127 13.03 -2.93 -16.60
CA ASN A 127 13.36 -4.01 -17.54
C ASN A 127 14.56 -4.83 -17.03
N PRO A 128 14.70 -6.10 -17.46
CA PRO A 128 15.99 -6.80 -17.38
C PRO A 128 17.12 -5.93 -17.94
N GLY A 129 18.28 -5.94 -17.29
CA GLY A 129 19.43 -5.11 -17.65
C GLY A 129 19.40 -3.66 -17.12
N ASP A 130 18.29 -3.16 -16.58
CA ASP A 130 18.25 -1.80 -15.99
C ASP A 130 19.17 -1.70 -14.77
N PHE A 131 19.99 -0.65 -14.72
CA PHE A 131 20.73 -0.28 -13.50
C PHE A 131 19.79 0.32 -12.44
N VAL A 132 19.99 -0.08 -11.19
CA VAL A 132 19.12 0.31 -10.06
C VAL A 132 19.91 0.49 -8.76
N LEU A 133 19.42 1.39 -7.89
CA LEU A 133 19.83 1.47 -6.49
C LEU A 133 18.87 0.69 -5.60
N ALA A 134 19.40 -0.06 -4.64
CA ALA A 134 18.64 -0.83 -3.67
C ALA A 134 18.51 -0.08 -2.33
N TYR A 135 17.29 0.24 -1.92
CA TYR A 135 16.99 1.02 -0.72
C TYR A 135 16.81 0.13 0.53
N ASN A 136 17.63 0.39 1.54
CA ASN A 136 17.66 -0.37 2.80
C ASN A 136 16.73 0.24 3.86
N LYS A 137 15.48 -0.24 3.89
CA LYS A 137 14.45 0.17 4.86
C LYS A 137 14.84 -0.01 6.34
N ALA A 138 15.80 -0.88 6.68
CA ALA A 138 16.23 -1.07 8.07
C ALA A 138 16.96 0.17 8.62
N ILE A 139 17.61 0.96 7.76
CA ILE A 139 18.26 2.23 8.13
C ILE A 139 17.22 3.30 8.46
N GLU A 140 16.07 3.31 7.77
CA GLU A 140 15.02 4.32 7.93
C GLU A 140 14.32 4.26 9.30
N THR A 141 14.19 3.07 9.89
CA THR A 141 13.55 2.89 11.21
C THR A 141 14.53 3.11 12.38
N ASN A 142 15.84 3.17 12.11
CA ASN A 142 16.86 3.27 13.16
C ASN A 142 17.39 4.72 13.29
N TRP A 143 16.96 5.40 14.36
CA TRP A 143 17.35 6.77 14.69
C TRP A 143 18.86 6.99 14.75
N GLY A 144 19.64 5.99 15.18
CA GLY A 144 21.10 6.07 15.25
C GLY A 144 21.82 6.03 13.90
N LEU A 145 21.11 5.79 12.79
CA LEU A 145 21.67 5.67 11.45
C LEU A 145 21.21 6.76 10.47
N LEU A 146 20.64 7.86 10.98
CA LEU A 146 20.01 8.94 10.19
C LEU A 146 20.90 9.47 9.05
N PHE A 147 22.21 9.58 9.29
CA PHE A 147 23.20 10.09 8.33
C PHE A 147 23.82 9.02 7.41
N LYS A 148 23.49 7.74 7.56
CA LYS A 148 24.03 6.69 6.66
C LYS A 148 23.28 6.70 5.32
N ASN A 149 24.03 6.46 4.24
CA ASN A 149 23.46 6.28 2.90
C ASN A 149 22.41 5.15 2.92
N LYS A 150 21.17 5.50 2.56
CA LYS A 150 20.01 4.59 2.58
C LYS A 150 19.89 3.75 1.30
N CYS A 151 20.60 4.14 0.25
CA CYS A 151 20.69 3.44 -1.02
C CYS A 151 22.06 2.75 -1.13
N ASN A 152 22.03 1.43 -1.32
CA ASN A 152 23.20 0.64 -1.71
C ASN A 152 23.29 0.59 -3.25
N GLY A 153 24.53 0.50 -3.76
CA GLY A 153 24.97 -0.11 -5.02
C GLY A 153 24.22 0.18 -6.35
N PRO A 154 24.91 0.46 -7.46
CA PRO A 154 24.36 0.20 -8.78
C PRO A 154 24.29 -1.32 -9.01
N TYR A 155 23.13 -1.91 -8.81
CA TYR A 155 22.81 -3.29 -9.18
C TYR A 155 22.18 -3.34 -10.57
N ARG A 156 22.10 -4.52 -11.18
CA ARG A 156 21.40 -4.74 -12.46
C ARG A 156 20.15 -5.62 -12.20
N VAL A 157 19.04 -5.34 -12.89
CA VAL A 157 17.80 -6.13 -12.77
C VAL A 157 17.94 -7.41 -13.58
N ILE A 158 17.78 -8.57 -12.94
CA ILE A 158 17.68 -9.86 -13.63
C ILE A 158 16.29 -9.98 -14.26
N ARG A 159 15.25 -9.94 -13.42
CA ARG A 159 13.85 -10.03 -13.82
C ARG A 159 12.91 -9.50 -12.73
N LYS A 160 11.66 -9.25 -13.12
CA LYS A 160 10.56 -8.95 -12.20
C LYS A 160 9.66 -10.18 -12.06
N ILE A 161 9.49 -10.69 -10.84
CA ILE A 161 8.43 -11.66 -10.55
C ILE A 161 7.09 -10.93 -10.60
N SER A 162 6.16 -11.38 -11.45
CA SER A 162 4.87 -10.74 -11.80
C SER A 162 4.30 -9.74 -10.76
N ASN A 163 4.00 -10.22 -9.55
CA ASN A 163 3.42 -9.46 -8.42
C ASN A 163 4.32 -9.42 -7.17
N ALA A 164 5.60 -9.77 -7.28
CA ALA A 164 6.52 -9.96 -6.15
C ALA A 164 7.79 -9.09 -6.33
N PRO A 165 8.94 -9.35 -5.67
CA PRO A 165 10.10 -8.48 -5.81
C PRO A 165 10.77 -8.56 -7.20
N TYR A 166 11.65 -7.60 -7.46
CA TYR A 166 12.72 -7.74 -8.46
C TYR A 166 13.83 -8.61 -7.90
N GLU A 167 14.35 -9.49 -8.74
CA GLU A 167 15.64 -10.16 -8.50
C GLU A 167 16.74 -9.31 -9.14
N LEU A 168 17.82 -9.10 -8.39
CA LEU A 168 18.93 -8.21 -8.74
C LEU A 168 20.24 -8.99 -8.72
N GLU A 169 21.20 -8.53 -9.50
CA GLU A 169 22.58 -9.01 -9.51
C GLU A 169 23.55 -7.84 -9.28
N GLU A 170 24.76 -8.14 -8.79
CA GLU A 170 25.89 -7.20 -8.81
C GLU A 170 26.46 -7.06 -10.23
N LEU A 171 27.35 -6.08 -10.43
CA LEU A 171 27.82 -5.71 -11.78
C LEU A 171 28.61 -6.83 -12.48
N ASP A 172 29.23 -7.70 -11.69
CA ASP A 172 29.95 -8.91 -12.08
C ASP A 172 29.04 -10.07 -12.53
N GLY A 173 27.72 -9.99 -12.25
CA GLY A 173 26.75 -11.06 -12.49
C GLY A 173 26.44 -11.93 -11.25
N THR A 174 26.93 -11.58 -10.06
CA THR A 174 26.59 -12.31 -8.83
C THR A 174 25.15 -12.03 -8.41
N GLU A 175 24.26 -13.03 -8.44
CA GLU A 175 22.86 -12.89 -8.03
C GLU A 175 22.70 -12.59 -6.54
N LEU A 176 21.85 -11.61 -6.18
CA LEU A 176 21.51 -11.33 -4.80
C LEU A 176 20.43 -12.30 -4.31
N ALA A 177 20.79 -13.15 -3.34
CA ALA A 177 19.90 -14.12 -2.68
C ALA A 177 18.64 -13.54 -1.98
N ARG A 178 18.38 -12.23 -2.08
CA ARG A 178 17.18 -11.56 -1.58
C ARG A 178 16.58 -10.66 -2.67
N GLY A 179 15.33 -10.95 -3.05
CA GLY A 179 14.55 -10.06 -3.90
C GLY A 179 14.15 -8.74 -3.21
N PHE A 180 14.16 -7.64 -3.98
CA PHE A 180 13.81 -6.29 -3.54
C PHE A 180 12.42 -5.87 -4.05
N ALA A 181 11.51 -5.51 -3.14
CA ALA A 181 10.18 -5.03 -3.52
C ALA A 181 10.28 -3.72 -4.32
N ALA A 182 9.37 -3.47 -5.27
CA ALA A 182 9.44 -2.28 -6.14
C ALA A 182 9.56 -0.93 -5.40
N SER A 183 8.98 -0.81 -4.20
CA SER A 183 9.16 0.36 -3.31
C SER A 183 10.59 0.60 -2.78
N GLN A 184 11.49 -0.36 -2.98
CA GLN A 184 12.91 -0.32 -2.58
C GLN A 184 13.85 -0.18 -3.77
N VAL A 185 13.35 -0.17 -5.01
CA VAL A 185 14.20 -0.14 -6.21
C VAL A 185 14.01 1.21 -6.91
N LYS A 186 15.11 1.92 -7.15
CA LYS A 186 15.12 3.20 -7.88
C LYS A 186 16.04 3.07 -9.09
N LYS A 187 15.56 3.35 -10.30
CA LYS A 187 16.40 3.35 -11.51
C LYS A 187 17.61 4.28 -11.31
N PHE A 188 18.78 3.75 -11.60
CA PHE A 188 20.05 4.45 -11.57
C PHE A 188 20.42 4.84 -13.00
N TYR A 189 20.86 6.08 -13.17
CA TYR A 189 21.43 6.55 -14.43
C TYR A 189 22.92 6.75 -14.17
N PRO A 190 23.82 5.94 -14.77
CA PRO A 190 25.24 6.18 -14.66
C PRO A 190 25.55 7.55 -15.27
N ARG A 191 26.39 8.33 -14.60
CA ARG A 191 26.94 9.56 -15.21
C ARG A 191 27.83 9.12 -16.35
N VAL A 192 27.51 9.56 -17.57
CA VAL A 192 28.39 9.43 -18.73
C VAL A 192 29.73 10.06 -18.34
N LYS A 193 30.81 9.28 -18.42
CA LYS A 193 32.14 9.89 -18.48
C LYS A 193 32.22 10.56 -19.83
N LEU A 194 32.41 11.88 -19.85
CA LEU A 194 33.07 12.49 -21.00
C LEU A 194 34.44 11.80 -21.08
N ILE A 195 34.67 11.10 -22.20
CA ILE A 195 35.99 10.65 -22.58
C ILE A 195 36.57 11.85 -23.32
N ASP A 196 37.64 12.44 -22.79
CA ASP A 196 38.35 13.54 -23.45
C ASP A 196 39.05 13.03 -24.70
N THR A 197 38.29 12.89 -25.78
CA THR A 197 38.78 12.69 -27.14
C THR A 197 39.25 14.03 -27.68
N LYS A 198 40.39 14.48 -27.15
CA LYS A 198 41.27 15.41 -27.86
C LYS A 198 42.22 14.60 -28.72
N GLU A 199 41.90 14.48 -29.99
CA GLU A 199 42.84 14.13 -31.07
C GLU A 199 42.24 14.65 -32.39
N ASP A 200 42.34 15.96 -32.54
CA ASP A 200 42.65 16.73 -33.74
C ASP A 200 42.24 16.15 -35.12
N THR A 201 41.38 16.89 -35.82
CA THR A 201 41.41 16.96 -37.29
C THR A 201 41.03 18.39 -37.68
N GLU A 202 42.03 19.20 -37.99
CA GLU A 202 41.86 20.48 -38.66
C GLU A 202 41.68 20.22 -40.16
N GLU A 203 40.50 20.52 -40.71
CA GLU A 203 40.34 20.79 -42.15
C GLU A 203 39.50 22.06 -42.32
N GLU A 204 40.19 23.21 -42.35
CA GLU A 204 39.63 24.43 -42.92
C GLU A 204 39.57 24.28 -44.44
N GLN A 205 38.37 24.40 -45.03
CA GLN A 205 38.24 24.89 -46.40
C GLN A 205 37.14 25.95 -46.46
N SER A 206 37.58 27.20 -46.57
CA SER A 206 36.77 28.35 -46.92
C SER A 206 36.51 28.37 -48.41
N GLU A 207 35.29 28.70 -48.82
CA GLU A 207 35.04 29.40 -50.08
C GLU A 207 33.91 30.40 -49.84
N GLU A 208 34.27 31.69 -49.87
CA GLU A 208 33.34 32.82 -49.88
C GLU A 208 32.96 33.11 -51.34
N ASP A 209 31.72 33.53 -51.59
CA ASP A 209 31.42 34.36 -52.76
C ASP A 209 30.16 35.19 -52.50
N GLU A 210 30.31 36.51 -52.40
CA GLU A 210 29.20 37.46 -52.31
C GLU A 210 28.65 37.79 -53.70
N SER A 211 27.34 37.98 -53.82
CA SER A 211 26.81 38.93 -54.80
C SER A 211 25.53 39.60 -54.31
N ILE A 212 25.43 40.89 -54.61
CA ILE A 212 24.46 41.84 -54.03
C ILE A 212 23.46 42.29 -55.10
N ASN A 213 22.20 42.50 -54.70
CA ASN A 213 21.32 43.61 -55.13
C ASN A 213 20.06 43.60 -54.23
N GLU A 214 19.78 44.62 -53.42
CA GLU A 214 19.46 46.05 -53.69
C GLU A 214 17.94 46.31 -53.90
N GLY A 215 17.45 47.39 -53.29
CA GLY A 215 16.06 47.86 -53.34
C GLY A 215 15.21 47.43 -52.13
N ASP A 216 14.67 48.34 -51.31
CA ASP A 216 14.80 49.81 -51.29
C ASP A 216 14.57 50.37 -49.86
N VAL A 217 14.86 51.66 -49.65
CA VAL A 217 14.70 52.42 -48.39
C VAL A 217 13.19 52.79 -48.20
N VAL A 218 12.62 53.33 -47.11
CA VAL A 218 12.97 54.46 -46.22
C VAL A 218 12.28 54.28 -44.84
N GLU A 219 12.92 54.88 -43.85
CA GLU A 219 12.48 55.40 -42.53
C GLU A 219 11.10 56.13 -42.52
N GLU A 220 10.50 56.53 -41.38
CA GLU A 220 10.94 56.50 -39.97
C GLU A 220 9.82 55.86 -39.08
N THR A 221 9.22 56.39 -37.99
CA THR A 221 9.33 57.67 -37.24
C THR A 221 9.12 57.44 -35.73
N THR A 222 9.86 58.18 -34.89
CA THR A 222 9.62 58.25 -33.43
C THR A 222 8.28 58.90 -33.06
N GLU A 223 7.71 58.53 -31.91
CA GLU A 223 7.44 59.51 -30.84
C GLU A 223 7.32 58.83 -29.47
N SER A 224 7.74 59.52 -28.41
CA SER A 224 7.64 59.10 -27.02
C SER A 224 7.55 60.34 -26.15
N ASP A 225 6.54 60.44 -25.28
CA ASP A 225 6.44 61.54 -24.31
C ASP A 225 5.70 61.12 -23.03
N GLU A 226 5.84 61.93 -21.99
CA GLU A 226 5.49 61.63 -20.59
C GLU A 226 4.16 62.28 -20.13
N GLU A 227 3.46 61.64 -19.17
CA GLU A 227 2.79 62.29 -18.02
C GLU A 227 2.40 61.25 -16.93
#